data_AF-A0A3C0WL30-F1
#
_entry.id   AF-A0A3C0WL30-F1
#
_cell.length_a   1.000
_cell.length_b   1.000
_cell.length_c   1.000
_cell.angle_alpha   90.00
_cell.angle_beta   90.00
_cell.angle_gamma   90.00
#
_symmetry.space_group_name_H-M   'P 1'
#
loop_
_entity.id
_entity.type
_entity.pdbx_description
1 polymer ?
#
loop_
_entity_poly.entity_id
_entity_poly.type
_entity_poly.pdbx_seq_one_letter_code
_entity_poly.pdbx_strand_id
1 'polypeptide(L)'
;MNHTRHQLDLNMQRRQFLGQSGISAGALALNSLLADESLEAAPKASALAFPKRAHFAPRAKNVIFLFMAGAPSQLDLFEPKPEMKALHGEPVPGSFLEGLDDALIRGSARIFASPRSFRQYGESGMHFSDFIPNIAECAEKLCMVRSVHTDISNHHPAQLFMNCGVPRFGLPSMGSWISYGLGSESQNLPGFIVMLSRNGSGDLGGPALWDSAFLPAMHRGVTLRNSGDPILHLKNPGGVTTQLQSKRLNSIVRLNELRFKKQMDPEIQQRIAAYEMAFRMQVAAPELLDFKDESRTTLQQYGIDDETSSAFGTNCLLARRMVERGVRFVQLYHYTWDDHAALNKKLKENCDMTQKGVGALINDLDQRGLLDETLVVWGGEFGRTPMNEVRRGINAGNEGRDHHPFAFTMLMTGGGIKRDFVYGKTDDIGYSPIENPVHVHDIQATMLHCLGLDHEQLTYHYRGRDFRLTDVAGNVLHDILT
;
A
#
# COMPACT_ATOMS: atom_id res chain seq x y z
N MET A 1 -50.58 43.01 -1.66
CA MET A 1 -50.45 42.87 -0.19
C MET A 1 -50.37 41.42 0.31
N ASN A 2 -50.96 40.41 -0.37
CA ASN A 2 -50.96 39.03 0.14
C ASN A 2 -49.67 38.23 -0.09
N HIS A 3 -48.83 38.60 -1.06
CA HIS A 3 -47.63 37.84 -1.39
C HIS A 3 -46.47 38.07 -0.40
N THR A 4 -46.35 39.30 0.10
CA THR A 4 -45.30 39.71 1.04
C THR A 4 -45.50 39.13 2.44
N ARG A 5 -46.77 38.98 2.89
CA ARG A 5 -47.12 38.33 4.16
C ARG A 5 -46.77 36.84 4.15
N HIS A 6 -47.03 36.14 3.05
CA HIS A 6 -46.74 34.71 2.97
C HIS A 6 -45.24 34.39 3.02
N GLN A 7 -44.39 35.23 2.40
CA GLN A 7 -42.93 35.08 2.47
C GLN A 7 -42.38 35.41 3.87
N LEU A 8 -42.97 36.37 4.57
CA LEU A 8 -42.60 36.70 5.96
C LEU A 8 -42.96 35.55 6.91
N ASP A 9 -44.14 34.93 6.75
CA ASP A 9 -44.56 33.78 7.55
C ASP A 9 -43.69 32.55 7.30
N LEU A 10 -43.33 32.26 6.04
CA LEU A 10 -42.41 31.16 5.69
C LEU A 10 -41.00 31.36 6.27
N ASN A 11 -40.50 32.60 6.28
CA ASN A 11 -39.19 32.91 6.87
C ASN A 11 -39.21 32.86 8.40
N MET A 12 -40.31 33.25 9.04
CA MET A 12 -40.48 33.09 10.49
C MET A 12 -40.62 31.61 10.88
N GLN A 13 -41.38 30.81 10.13
CA GLN A 13 -41.50 29.36 10.34
C GLN A 13 -40.15 28.63 10.14
N ARG A 14 -39.34 29.03 9.15
CA ARG A 14 -37.97 28.51 8.97
C ARG A 14 -37.06 28.88 10.14
N ARG A 15 -37.09 30.12 10.63
CA ARG A 15 -36.29 30.53 11.80
C ARG A 15 -36.76 29.86 13.08
N GLN A 16 -38.06 29.64 13.26
CA GLN A 16 -38.59 28.87 14.39
C GLN A 16 -38.18 27.39 14.31
N PHE A 17 -38.27 26.77 13.13
CA PHE A 17 -37.84 25.39 12.92
C PHE A 17 -36.33 25.20 13.17
N LEU A 18 -35.50 26.14 12.71
CA LEU A 18 -34.04 26.07 12.86
C LEU A 18 -33.55 26.57 14.24
N GLY A 19 -34.29 27.44 14.93
CA GLY A 19 -33.84 28.14 16.13
C GLY A 19 -34.61 27.84 17.43
N GLN A 20 -35.82 27.28 17.38
CA GLN A 20 -36.67 27.06 18.56
C GLN A 20 -37.19 25.62 18.73
N SER A 21 -37.02 24.74 17.74
CA SER A 21 -37.18 23.30 17.96
C SER A 21 -36.02 22.84 18.83
N GLY A 22 -36.28 22.19 19.97
CA GLY A 22 -35.27 21.79 20.98
C GLY A 22 -34.15 20.84 20.50
N ILE A 23 -34.04 20.62 19.20
CA ILE A 23 -32.97 19.92 18.50
C ILE A 23 -32.70 20.73 17.22
N SER A 24 -31.81 21.72 17.29
CA SER A 24 -31.36 22.44 16.09
C SER A 24 -30.43 21.53 15.27
N ALA A 25 -30.32 21.74 13.95
CA ALA A 25 -29.35 21.02 13.13
C ALA A 25 -27.91 21.20 13.66
N GLY A 26 -27.62 22.37 14.26
CA GLY A 26 -26.39 22.63 14.98
C GLY A 26 -26.24 21.77 16.25
N ALA A 27 -27.31 21.51 17.00
CA ALA A 27 -27.29 20.60 18.15
C ALA A 27 -27.17 19.13 17.74
N LEU A 28 -27.67 18.72 16.57
CA LEU A 28 -27.43 17.38 16.01
C LEU A 28 -25.99 17.23 15.51
N ALA A 29 -25.46 18.23 14.81
CA ALA A 29 -24.06 18.26 14.39
C ALA A 29 -23.12 18.30 15.61
N LEU A 30 -23.44 19.12 16.61
CA LEU A 30 -22.69 19.21 17.86
C LEU A 30 -22.83 17.93 18.69
N ASN A 31 -24.00 17.29 18.76
CA ASN A 31 -24.11 15.97 19.40
C ASN A 31 -23.34 14.90 18.64
N SER A 32 -23.28 14.96 17.30
CA SER A 32 -22.45 14.04 16.52
C SER A 32 -20.96 14.25 16.83
N LEU A 33 -20.51 15.51 16.90
CA LEU A 33 -19.12 15.86 17.23
C LEU A 33 -18.77 15.58 18.70
N LEU A 34 -19.70 15.81 19.62
CA LEU A 34 -19.51 15.52 21.05
C LEU A 34 -19.67 14.02 21.35
N ALA A 35 -20.45 13.28 20.57
CA ALA A 35 -20.47 11.81 20.65
C ALA A 35 -19.11 11.23 20.24
N ASP A 36 -18.44 11.84 19.25
CA ASP A 36 -17.05 11.50 18.90
C ASP A 36 -16.05 11.84 20.02
N GLU A 37 -16.23 12.95 20.77
CA GLU A 37 -15.36 13.30 21.91
C GLU A 37 -15.66 12.50 23.21
N SER A 38 -16.91 12.12 23.45
CA SER A 38 -17.34 11.42 24.68
C SER A 38 -16.86 9.97 24.82
N LEU A 39 -16.22 9.42 23.78
CA LEU A 39 -15.56 8.11 23.80
C LEU A 39 -14.31 8.06 24.69
N GLU A 40 -13.80 9.20 25.18
CA GLU A 40 -12.66 9.24 26.12
C GLU A 40 -13.01 8.79 27.55
N ALA A 41 -14.29 8.74 27.95
CA ALA A 41 -14.69 8.46 29.35
C ALA A 41 -15.38 7.10 29.58
N ALA A 42 -15.59 6.27 28.55
CA ALA A 42 -16.23 4.96 28.68
C ALA A 42 -15.21 3.81 28.71
N PRO A 43 -15.44 2.73 29.48
CA PRO A 43 -14.49 1.62 29.58
C PRO A 43 -14.37 0.89 28.23
N LYS A 44 -13.27 1.13 27.50
CA LYS A 44 -12.55 0.32 26.47
C LYS A 44 -13.31 -0.67 25.55
N ALA A 45 -14.63 -0.56 25.36
CA ALA A 45 -15.43 -1.56 24.66
C ALA A 45 -16.28 -1.00 23.50
N SER A 46 -15.95 0.16 22.91
CA SER A 46 -16.73 0.70 21.77
C SER A 46 -15.94 1.48 20.72
N ALA A 47 -14.60 1.43 20.72
CA ALA A 47 -13.79 2.08 19.69
C ALA A 47 -13.69 1.21 18.42
N LEU A 48 -14.83 0.94 17.78
CA LEU A 48 -14.91 0.14 16.56
C LEU A 48 -14.94 1.08 15.35
N ALA A 49 -13.86 1.07 14.58
CA ALA A 49 -13.67 1.66 13.24
C ALA A 49 -13.58 3.19 13.11
N PHE A 50 -13.84 3.96 14.17
CA PHE A 50 -13.71 5.43 14.11
C PHE A 50 -12.25 5.90 14.01
N PRO A 51 -12.01 7.04 13.34
CA PRO A 51 -10.67 7.59 13.21
C PRO A 51 -10.09 7.92 14.58
N LYS A 52 -8.87 7.45 14.85
CA LYS A 52 -8.12 7.78 16.06
C LYS A 52 -7.24 9.00 15.81
N ARG A 53 -6.97 9.78 16.88
CA ARG A 53 -6.02 10.89 16.80
C ARG A 53 -4.61 10.35 16.56
N ALA A 54 -3.92 10.96 15.58
CA ALA A 54 -2.51 10.73 15.36
C ALA A 54 -1.67 11.20 16.56
N HIS A 55 -0.46 10.65 16.72
CA HIS A 55 0.47 11.06 17.79
C HIS A 55 0.99 12.48 17.55
N PHE A 56 1.10 12.91 16.29
CA PHE A 56 1.46 14.27 15.88
C PHE A 56 0.79 14.62 14.54
N ALA A 57 0.97 15.86 14.07
CA ALA A 57 0.35 16.34 12.83
C ALA A 57 0.78 15.48 11.63
N PRO A 58 -0.16 14.79 10.94
CA PRO A 58 0.18 13.93 9.82
C PRO A 58 0.53 14.74 8.56
N ARG A 59 1.42 14.19 7.74
CA ARG A 59 1.75 14.67 6.39
C ARG A 59 0.98 13.94 5.29
N ALA A 60 0.54 12.72 5.57
CA ALA A 60 -0.30 11.89 4.72
C ALA A 60 -1.54 11.43 5.48
N LYS A 61 -2.66 11.29 4.78
CA LYS A 61 -3.89 10.65 5.29
C LYS A 61 -3.94 9.17 4.93
N ASN A 62 -3.39 8.80 3.77
CA ASN A 62 -3.52 7.47 3.20
C ASN A 62 -2.18 6.99 2.60
N VAL A 63 -2.08 5.67 2.42
CA VAL A 63 -0.96 5.02 1.72
C VAL A 63 -1.50 4.16 0.58
N ILE A 64 -0.86 4.27 -0.58
CA ILE A 64 -0.97 3.29 -1.65
C ILE A 64 0.39 2.60 -1.80
N PHE A 65 0.46 1.31 -1.48
CA PHE A 65 1.67 0.51 -1.64
C PHE A 65 1.56 -0.42 -2.84
N LEU A 66 2.28 -0.09 -3.91
CA LEU A 66 2.45 -0.86 -5.13
C LEU A 66 3.59 -1.87 -4.94
N PHE A 67 3.24 -3.07 -4.51
CA PHE A 67 4.19 -4.12 -4.16
C PHE A 67 4.47 -5.05 -5.35
N MET A 68 5.64 -4.85 -5.95
CA MET A 68 6.17 -5.65 -7.05
C MET A 68 6.88 -6.88 -6.49
N ALA A 69 6.09 -7.85 -6.04
CA ALA A 69 6.60 -9.08 -5.43
C ALA A 69 7.44 -9.87 -6.44
N GLY A 70 8.64 -10.25 -6.01
CA GLY A 70 9.63 -10.86 -6.87
C GLY A 70 10.88 -10.01 -7.09
N ALA A 71 11.11 -8.95 -6.32
CA ALA A 71 12.35 -8.15 -6.42
C ALA A 71 12.70 -7.62 -7.83
N PRO A 72 12.07 -6.52 -8.27
CA PRO A 72 12.40 -5.86 -9.52
C PRO A 72 13.89 -5.53 -9.57
N SER A 73 14.54 -5.82 -10.70
CA SER A 73 15.97 -5.56 -10.82
C SER A 73 16.27 -4.06 -10.84
N GLN A 74 16.84 -3.55 -9.76
CA GLN A 74 17.27 -2.16 -9.62
C GLN A 74 18.31 -1.77 -10.69
N LEU A 75 19.17 -2.73 -11.06
CA LEU A 75 20.24 -2.55 -12.05
C LEU A 75 19.70 -2.43 -13.49
N ASP A 76 18.50 -2.95 -13.75
CA ASP A 76 17.88 -2.93 -15.08
C ASP A 76 16.76 -1.87 -15.18
N LEU A 77 16.36 -1.26 -14.06
CA LEU A 77 15.30 -0.25 -14.03
C LEU A 77 15.80 1.15 -13.69
N PHE A 78 16.71 1.29 -12.71
CA PHE A 78 17.01 2.58 -12.09
C PHE A 78 18.51 2.91 -12.00
N GLU A 79 19.38 1.89 -11.97
CA GLU A 79 20.78 2.08 -11.62
C GLU A 79 21.72 1.63 -12.75
N PRO A 80 21.99 2.48 -13.76
CA PRO A 80 23.03 2.17 -14.73
C PRO A 80 24.39 2.10 -14.05
N LYS A 81 25.11 1.00 -14.28
CA LYS A 81 26.47 0.76 -13.79
C LYS A 81 27.45 0.60 -14.97
N PRO A 82 28.12 1.69 -15.41
CA PRO A 82 29.08 1.64 -16.52
C PRO A 82 30.20 0.61 -16.33
N GLU A 83 30.69 0.45 -15.10
CA GLU A 83 31.76 -0.46 -14.72
C GLU A 83 31.34 -1.93 -14.96
N MET A 84 30.07 -2.26 -14.75
CA MET A 84 29.55 -3.59 -15.10
C MET A 84 29.65 -3.88 -16.59
N LYS A 85 29.50 -2.89 -17.48
CA LYS A 85 29.62 -3.10 -18.93
C LYS A 85 31.04 -3.50 -19.31
N ALA A 86 32.05 -2.89 -18.68
CA ALA A 86 33.45 -3.24 -18.90
C ALA A 86 33.80 -4.65 -18.36
N LEU A 87 33.13 -5.08 -17.29
CA LEU A 87 33.32 -6.38 -16.65
C LEU A 87 32.34 -7.45 -17.14
N HIS A 88 31.51 -7.17 -18.14
CA HIS A 88 30.44 -8.09 -18.55
C HIS A 88 31.01 -9.46 -18.95
N GLY A 89 30.49 -10.53 -18.32
CA GLY A 89 30.94 -11.89 -18.56
C GLY A 89 32.22 -12.28 -17.80
N GLU A 90 32.90 -11.35 -17.13
CA GLU A 90 34.06 -11.67 -16.30
C GLU A 90 33.63 -12.21 -14.92
N PRO A 91 34.47 -13.05 -14.27
CA PRO A 91 34.26 -13.43 -12.88
C PRO A 91 34.13 -12.20 -11.97
N VAL A 92 33.29 -12.29 -10.95
CA VAL A 92 33.17 -11.20 -9.96
C VAL A 92 34.54 -10.96 -9.30
N PRO A 93 35.12 -9.74 -9.38
CA PRO A 93 36.43 -9.48 -8.81
C PRO A 93 36.45 -9.72 -7.30
N GLY A 94 37.54 -10.31 -6.79
CA GLY A 94 37.67 -10.69 -5.39
C GLY A 94 37.45 -9.54 -4.40
N SER A 95 37.79 -8.31 -4.77
CA SER A 95 37.56 -7.10 -3.97
C SER A 95 36.08 -6.83 -3.68
N PHE A 96 35.17 -7.22 -4.57
CA PHE A 96 33.72 -7.14 -4.34
C PHE A 96 33.18 -8.33 -3.53
N LEU A 97 34.00 -9.37 -3.32
CA LEU A 97 33.68 -10.58 -2.56
C LEU A 97 34.28 -10.58 -1.14
N GLU A 98 35.11 -9.58 -0.82
CA GLU A 98 35.75 -9.47 0.48
C GLU A 98 34.71 -9.30 1.59
N GLY A 99 34.78 -10.15 2.61
CA GLY A 99 33.83 -10.15 3.73
C GLY A 99 32.50 -10.86 3.47
N LEU A 100 32.26 -11.36 2.24
CA LEU A 100 31.02 -12.05 1.90
C LEU A 100 31.17 -13.57 2.09
N ASP A 101 30.31 -14.13 2.93
CA ASP A 101 30.19 -15.57 3.18
C ASP A 101 29.06 -16.18 2.32
N ASP A 102 29.11 -15.94 1.01
CA ASP A 102 28.15 -16.50 0.05
C ASP A 102 28.81 -17.55 -0.85
N ALA A 103 28.51 -18.81 -0.59
CA ALA A 103 29.02 -19.97 -1.33
C ALA A 103 28.56 -20.02 -2.80
N LEU A 104 27.51 -19.27 -3.18
CA LEU A 104 26.94 -19.28 -4.53
C LEU A 104 27.65 -18.36 -5.50
N ILE A 105 28.28 -17.31 -4.97
CA ILE A 105 29.01 -16.33 -5.75
C ILE A 105 30.45 -16.82 -6.00
N ARG A 106 30.99 -17.63 -5.09
CA ARG A 106 32.38 -18.14 -5.17
C ARG A 106 32.55 -19.20 -6.27
N GLY A 107 33.15 -18.79 -7.39
CA GLY A 107 33.86 -19.68 -8.33
C GLY A 107 33.29 -19.79 -9.75
N SER A 108 32.07 -19.32 -10.01
CA SER A 108 31.41 -19.48 -11.33
C SER A 108 30.48 -18.33 -11.74
N ALA A 109 30.12 -17.43 -10.82
CA ALA A 109 29.29 -16.27 -11.11
C ALA A 109 30.04 -15.25 -11.97
N ARG A 110 29.36 -14.72 -12.99
CA ARG A 110 29.91 -13.71 -13.91
C ARG A 110 29.10 -12.43 -13.81
N ILE A 111 29.77 -11.28 -13.90
CA ILE A 111 29.10 -9.98 -13.92
C ILE A 111 28.15 -9.93 -15.12
N PHE A 112 26.90 -9.56 -14.84
CA PHE A 112 25.85 -9.47 -15.85
C PHE A 112 25.42 -8.01 -15.99
N ALA A 113 26.11 -7.27 -16.87
CA ALA A 113 25.75 -5.90 -17.19
C ALA A 113 24.34 -5.80 -17.78
N SER A 114 23.58 -4.80 -17.35
CA SER A 114 22.28 -4.51 -17.95
C SER A 114 22.44 -4.15 -19.44
N PRO A 115 21.70 -4.80 -20.36
CA PRO A 115 21.68 -4.41 -21.77
C PRO A 115 20.71 -3.24 -22.04
N ARG A 116 20.10 -2.67 -21.00
CA ARG A 116 19.11 -1.60 -21.10
C ARG A 116 19.77 -0.26 -21.47
N SER A 117 18.95 0.61 -22.06
CA SER A 117 19.31 2.01 -22.30
C SER A 117 18.69 2.88 -21.21
N PHE A 118 19.46 3.81 -20.66
CA PHE A 118 19.01 4.68 -19.58
C PHE A 118 18.99 6.13 -20.03
N ARG A 119 18.05 6.91 -19.51
CA ARG A 119 18.02 8.37 -19.64
C ARG A 119 17.82 9.00 -18.28
N GLN A 120 18.33 10.22 -18.14
CA GLN A 120 18.13 11.02 -16.93
C GLN A 120 16.86 11.86 -17.05
N TYR A 121 16.15 11.99 -15.94
CA TYR A 121 14.93 12.77 -15.78
C TYR A 121 14.97 13.57 -14.48
N GLY A 122 14.26 14.69 -14.43
CA GLY A 122 14.28 15.62 -13.30
C GLY A 122 15.60 16.40 -13.16
N GLU A 123 15.62 17.38 -12.27
CA GLU A 123 16.82 18.14 -11.91
C GLU A 123 17.78 17.30 -11.06
N SER A 124 17.28 16.32 -10.31
CA SER A 124 18.13 15.36 -9.57
C SER A 124 18.83 14.34 -10.47
N GLY A 125 18.49 14.29 -11.76
CA GLY A 125 19.14 13.42 -12.74
C GLY A 125 18.87 11.93 -12.50
N MET A 126 17.66 11.58 -12.04
CA MET A 126 17.22 10.20 -11.85
C MET A 126 17.32 9.40 -13.14
N HIS A 127 17.89 8.20 -13.07
CA HIS A 127 17.97 7.33 -14.23
C HIS A 127 16.77 6.39 -14.29
N PHE A 128 16.22 6.24 -15.50
CA PHE A 128 15.19 5.25 -15.80
C PHE A 128 15.56 4.50 -17.06
N SER A 129 15.30 3.19 -17.08
CA SER A 129 15.50 2.37 -18.26
C SER A 129 14.41 2.58 -19.31
N ASP A 130 14.67 2.11 -20.53
CA ASP A 130 13.74 2.12 -21.66
C ASP A 130 12.44 1.33 -21.43
N PHE A 131 12.34 0.59 -20.33
CA PHE A 131 11.18 -0.27 -20.02
C PHE A 131 10.08 0.42 -19.22
N ILE A 132 10.37 1.54 -18.55
CA ILE A 132 9.42 2.20 -17.62
C ILE A 132 9.21 3.70 -17.94
N PRO A 133 8.93 4.07 -19.21
CA PRO A 133 8.84 5.48 -19.60
C PRO A 133 7.73 6.27 -18.89
N ASN A 134 6.58 5.68 -18.56
CA ASN A 134 5.50 6.39 -17.87
C ASN A 134 5.80 6.65 -16.38
N ILE A 135 6.65 5.82 -15.77
CA ILE A 135 7.19 6.11 -14.43
C ILE A 135 8.24 7.22 -14.54
N ALA A 136 9.10 7.18 -15.56
CA ALA A 136 10.13 8.19 -15.79
C ALA A 136 9.55 9.59 -16.02
N GLU A 137 8.40 9.69 -16.70
CA GLU A 137 7.64 10.94 -16.86
C GLU A 137 7.20 11.57 -15.52
N CYS A 138 7.19 10.79 -14.43
CA CYS A 138 6.85 11.26 -13.10
C CYS A 138 8.07 11.66 -12.25
N ALA A 139 9.30 11.65 -12.79
CA ALA A 139 10.54 11.82 -12.04
C ALA A 139 10.55 13.04 -11.09
N GLU A 140 10.03 14.18 -11.56
CA GLU A 140 9.92 15.42 -10.78
C GLU A 140 9.07 15.30 -9.50
N LYS A 141 8.28 14.22 -9.36
CA LYS A 141 7.40 13.95 -8.21
C LYS A 141 8.01 12.90 -7.29
N LEU A 142 9.02 12.17 -7.74
CA LEU A 142 9.54 10.99 -7.06
C LEU A 142 10.68 11.32 -6.10
N CYS A 143 10.78 10.53 -5.04
CA CYS A 143 11.99 10.26 -4.28
C CYS A 143 12.45 8.85 -4.60
N MET A 144 13.69 8.68 -5.06
CA MET A 144 14.29 7.40 -5.37
C MET A 144 15.28 7.02 -4.28
N VAL A 145 14.96 6.00 -3.49
CA VAL A 145 15.85 5.46 -2.44
C VAL A 145 16.60 4.26 -3.01
N ARG A 146 17.91 4.39 -3.23
CA ARG A 146 18.73 3.38 -3.94
C ARG A 146 19.45 2.39 -3.03
N SER A 147 19.54 2.73 -1.75
CA SER A 147 20.37 2.07 -0.74
C SER A 147 19.54 1.18 0.20
N VAL A 148 18.36 0.74 -0.22
CA VAL A 148 17.50 -0.10 0.63
C VAL A 148 18.13 -1.48 0.76
N HIS A 149 18.12 -2.04 1.96
CA HIS A 149 18.59 -3.40 2.22
C HIS A 149 17.74 -4.11 3.27
N THR A 150 17.81 -5.45 3.26
CA THR A 150 17.10 -6.36 4.16
C THR A 150 18.04 -7.47 4.63
N ASP A 151 17.62 -8.23 5.63
CA ASP A 151 18.37 -9.38 6.14
C ASP A 151 17.98 -10.71 5.46
N ILE A 152 16.98 -10.67 4.57
CA ILE A 152 16.28 -11.85 4.07
C ILE A 152 16.33 -11.91 2.55
N SER A 153 16.91 -12.98 2.02
CA SER A 153 17.00 -13.23 0.57
C SER A 153 15.93 -14.18 0.03
N ASN A 154 15.12 -14.82 0.87
CA ASN A 154 14.06 -15.73 0.40
C ASN A 154 12.71 -15.00 0.28
N HIS A 155 11.96 -15.25 -0.81
CA HIS A 155 10.68 -14.57 -1.08
C HIS A 155 9.70 -14.58 0.10
N HIS A 156 9.21 -15.74 0.55
CA HIS A 156 8.17 -15.76 1.59
C HIS A 156 8.59 -15.04 2.88
N PRO A 157 9.77 -15.32 3.48
CA PRO A 157 10.16 -14.62 4.69
C PRO A 157 10.47 -13.12 4.44
N ALA A 158 10.97 -12.74 3.27
CA ALA A 158 11.24 -11.33 2.94
C ALA A 158 9.94 -10.53 2.70
N GLN A 159 8.95 -11.13 2.06
CA GLN A 159 7.61 -10.55 1.92
C GLN A 159 6.96 -10.38 3.29
N LEU A 160 7.08 -11.35 4.20
CA LEU A 160 6.67 -11.19 5.60
C LEU A 160 7.46 -10.10 6.30
N PHE A 161 8.75 -9.97 6.06
CA PHE A 161 9.56 -8.93 6.67
C PHE A 161 9.14 -7.53 6.25
N MET A 162 8.94 -7.32 4.94
CA MET A 162 8.48 -6.05 4.38
C MET A 162 7.07 -5.68 4.85
N ASN A 163 6.18 -6.66 5.01
CA ASN A 163 4.79 -6.40 5.39
C ASN A 163 4.56 -6.41 6.90
N CYS A 164 5.29 -7.20 7.67
CA CYS A 164 5.01 -7.48 9.07
C CYS A 164 6.19 -7.15 9.99
N GLY A 165 7.27 -6.57 9.47
CA GLY A 165 8.47 -6.21 10.24
C GLY A 165 9.31 -7.40 10.73
N VAL A 166 8.83 -8.63 10.56
CA VAL A 166 9.54 -9.85 10.96
C VAL A 166 9.36 -10.97 9.92
N PRO A 167 10.35 -11.87 9.74
CA PRO A 167 10.31 -12.88 8.69
C PRO A 167 9.55 -14.14 9.14
N ARG A 168 8.50 -14.00 9.96
CA ARG A 168 7.78 -15.11 10.60
C ARG A 168 6.27 -14.86 10.60
N PHE A 169 5.50 -15.94 10.52
CA PHE A 169 4.04 -15.89 10.59
C PHE A 169 3.52 -15.45 11.96
N GLY A 170 2.27 -14.99 11.98
CA GLY A 170 1.55 -14.69 13.22
C GLY A 170 1.78 -13.27 13.75
N LEU A 171 2.34 -12.38 12.92
CA LEU A 171 2.47 -10.96 13.22
C LEU A 171 1.54 -10.14 12.33
N PRO A 172 0.97 -9.05 12.85
CA PRO A 172 0.14 -8.15 12.07
C PRO A 172 0.95 -7.51 10.94
N SER A 173 0.28 -7.27 9.83
CA SER A 173 0.81 -6.54 8.68
C SER A 173 0.74 -5.02 8.87
N MET A 174 1.54 -4.26 8.10
CA MET A 174 1.65 -2.81 8.16
C MET A 174 0.33 -2.10 7.88
N GLY A 175 -0.47 -2.61 6.93
CA GLY A 175 -1.83 -2.11 6.72
C GLY A 175 -2.71 -2.31 7.97
N SER A 176 -2.51 -3.39 8.72
CA SER A 176 -3.20 -3.62 9.99
C SER A 176 -2.69 -2.71 11.10
N TRP A 177 -1.39 -2.39 11.14
CA TRP A 177 -0.81 -1.42 12.09
C TRP A 177 -1.43 -0.04 11.90
N ILE A 178 -1.53 0.40 10.64
CA ILE A 178 -2.09 1.71 10.28
C ILE A 178 -3.59 1.75 10.57
N SER A 179 -4.33 0.72 10.17
CA SER A 179 -5.75 0.58 10.49
C SER A 179 -6.00 0.55 12.00
N TYR A 180 -5.12 -0.10 12.77
CA TYR A 180 -5.19 -0.10 14.23
C TYR A 180 -4.86 1.26 14.85
N GLY A 181 -3.79 1.90 14.39
CA GLY A 181 -3.31 3.18 14.92
C GLY A 181 -4.25 4.34 14.62
N LEU A 182 -4.86 4.36 13.43
CA LEU A 182 -5.63 5.50 12.94
C LEU A 182 -7.11 5.21 12.65
N GLY A 183 -7.55 3.96 12.67
CA GLY A 183 -8.92 3.60 12.25
C GLY A 183 -9.13 3.78 10.74
N SER A 184 -10.36 4.09 10.33
CA SER A 184 -10.71 4.40 8.93
C SER A 184 -11.47 5.72 8.88
N GLU A 185 -11.19 6.58 7.89
CA GLU A 185 -12.05 7.74 7.61
C GLU A 185 -13.28 7.32 6.80
N SER A 186 -13.15 6.24 6.03
CA SER A 186 -14.26 5.67 5.29
C SER A 186 -15.26 5.03 6.24
N GLN A 187 -16.53 5.46 6.14
CA GLN A 187 -17.64 4.80 6.81
C GLN A 187 -18.18 3.60 6.04
N ASN A 188 -17.85 3.48 4.74
CA ASN A 188 -18.46 2.53 3.81
C ASN A 188 -17.46 1.53 3.22
N LEU A 189 -16.16 1.70 3.48
CA LEU A 189 -15.11 0.77 3.09
C LEU A 189 -14.19 0.45 4.28
N PRO A 190 -13.60 -0.76 4.33
CA PRO A 190 -12.54 -1.11 5.26
C PRO A 190 -11.34 -0.17 5.15
N GLY A 191 -10.67 0.12 6.27
CA GLY A 191 -9.47 0.96 6.30
C GLY A 191 -8.25 0.33 5.62
N PHE A 192 -8.22 -0.99 5.46
CA PHE A 192 -7.14 -1.72 4.80
C PHE A 192 -7.70 -2.61 3.68
N ILE A 193 -7.36 -2.28 2.43
CA ILE A 193 -7.75 -3.02 1.23
C ILE A 193 -6.52 -3.61 0.54
N VAL A 194 -6.68 -4.83 0.02
CA VAL A 194 -5.66 -5.54 -0.75
C VAL A 194 -6.21 -5.89 -2.12
N MET A 195 -5.44 -5.61 -3.17
CA MET A 195 -5.75 -5.98 -4.55
C MET A 195 -4.62 -6.80 -5.15
N LEU A 196 -4.97 -7.80 -5.96
CA LEU A 196 -4.02 -8.68 -6.63
C LEU A 196 -4.11 -8.47 -8.14
N SER A 197 -3.00 -8.06 -8.74
CA SER A 197 -2.84 -7.91 -10.19
C SER A 197 -2.27 -9.23 -10.73
N ARG A 198 -3.09 -10.14 -11.25
CA ARG A 198 -2.67 -11.50 -11.62
C ARG A 198 -2.44 -11.64 -13.12
N ASN A 199 -1.24 -12.08 -13.51
CA ASN A 199 -0.88 -12.63 -14.83
C ASN A 199 0.40 -13.49 -14.73
N GLY A 200 0.39 -14.62 -14.00
CA GLY A 200 1.54 -15.52 -13.96
C GLY A 200 1.59 -16.48 -12.76
N SER A 201 2.71 -17.21 -12.64
CA SER A 201 2.97 -18.28 -11.67
C SER A 201 3.98 -17.89 -10.59
N GLY A 202 3.94 -16.66 -10.08
CA GLY A 202 4.80 -16.30 -8.96
C GLY A 202 4.20 -16.63 -7.60
N ASP A 203 5.03 -16.48 -6.58
CA ASP A 203 4.74 -16.94 -5.24
C ASP A 203 4.49 -15.76 -4.30
N LEU A 204 3.31 -15.79 -3.68
CA LEU A 204 2.93 -14.85 -2.62
C LEU A 204 2.91 -15.63 -1.32
N GLY A 205 3.42 -15.02 -0.24
CA GLY A 205 3.26 -15.51 1.14
C GLY A 205 1.80 -15.62 1.61
N GLY A 206 0.84 -15.34 0.72
CA GLY A 206 -0.59 -15.57 0.91
C GLY A 206 -1.22 -14.59 1.91
N PRO A 207 -2.36 -14.96 2.51
CA PRO A 207 -3.10 -14.09 3.42
C PRO A 207 -2.34 -13.61 4.65
N ALA A 208 -1.20 -14.23 4.98
CA ALA A 208 -0.33 -13.80 6.06
C ALA A 208 0.25 -12.39 5.83
N LEU A 209 0.40 -11.96 4.57
CA LEU A 209 0.95 -10.65 4.21
C LEU A 209 0.00 -9.48 4.55
N TRP A 210 -1.28 -9.76 4.79
CA TRP A 210 -2.29 -8.75 5.15
C TRP A 210 -3.16 -9.19 6.33
N ASP A 211 -2.61 -10.03 7.21
CA ASP A 211 -3.31 -10.50 8.41
C ASP A 211 -3.27 -9.45 9.52
N SER A 212 -4.30 -9.44 10.37
CA SER A 212 -4.30 -8.71 11.64
C SER A 212 -3.63 -9.50 12.76
N ALA A 213 -3.46 -10.82 12.60
CA ALA A 213 -2.89 -11.72 13.60
C ALA A 213 -3.54 -11.51 14.99
N PHE A 214 -2.77 -11.04 15.98
CA PHE A 214 -3.29 -10.79 17.33
C PHE A 214 -4.02 -9.46 17.50
N LEU A 215 -3.99 -8.56 16.50
CA LEU A 215 -4.83 -7.37 16.48
C LEU A 215 -6.29 -7.77 16.18
N PRO A 216 -7.27 -6.95 16.61
CA PRO A 216 -8.68 -7.16 16.29
C PRO A 216 -8.91 -7.45 14.80
N ALA A 217 -9.77 -8.43 14.51
CA ALA A 217 -10.00 -8.94 13.15
C ALA A 217 -10.48 -7.86 12.15
N MET A 218 -11.07 -6.78 12.65
CA MET A 218 -11.50 -5.63 11.86
C MET A 218 -10.34 -4.87 11.17
N HIS A 219 -9.10 -5.05 11.63
CA HIS A 219 -7.92 -4.42 11.03
C HIS A 219 -7.28 -5.28 9.93
N ARG A 220 -7.79 -6.49 9.70
CA ARG A 220 -7.32 -7.39 8.65
C ARG A 220 -7.56 -6.78 7.27
N GLY A 221 -6.62 -6.97 6.35
CA GLY A 221 -6.79 -6.55 4.96
C GLY A 221 -7.95 -7.30 4.28
N VAL A 222 -8.84 -6.54 3.65
CA VAL A 222 -9.94 -7.10 2.85
C VAL A 222 -9.52 -7.15 1.38
N THR A 223 -9.53 -8.35 0.81
CA THR A 223 -9.17 -8.55 -0.59
C THR A 223 -10.29 -8.12 -1.52
N LEU A 224 -9.99 -7.23 -2.46
CA LEU A 224 -10.87 -6.84 -3.56
C LEU A 224 -10.37 -7.48 -4.86
N ARG A 225 -11.28 -8.16 -5.56
CA ARG A 225 -11.05 -8.72 -6.90
C ARG A 225 -11.35 -7.66 -7.96
N ASN A 226 -10.53 -7.64 -9.00
CA ASN A 226 -10.71 -6.77 -10.16
C ASN A 226 -11.63 -7.37 -11.24
N SER A 227 -12.14 -8.58 -11.04
CA SER A 227 -13.05 -9.27 -11.96
C SER A 227 -14.06 -10.15 -11.21
N GLY A 228 -15.23 -10.37 -11.83
CA GLY A 228 -16.31 -11.17 -11.26
C GLY A 228 -16.97 -10.48 -10.06
N ASP A 229 -17.23 -11.23 -8.98
CA ASP A 229 -17.65 -10.64 -7.71
C ASP A 229 -16.44 -10.04 -6.99
N PRO A 230 -16.37 -8.70 -6.88
CA PRO A 230 -15.21 -7.97 -6.34
C PRO A 230 -14.93 -8.36 -4.90
N ILE A 231 -16.01 -8.54 -4.13
CA ILE A 231 -15.98 -9.11 -2.80
C ILE A 231 -16.88 -10.32 -2.85
N LEU A 232 -16.30 -11.47 -2.51
CA LEU A 232 -17.01 -12.74 -2.53
C LEU A 232 -18.23 -12.69 -1.61
N HIS A 233 -19.36 -13.19 -2.11
CA HIS A 233 -20.62 -13.29 -1.36
C HIS A 233 -21.21 -11.96 -0.88
N LEU A 234 -20.78 -10.83 -1.46
CA LEU A 234 -21.33 -9.53 -1.11
C LEU A 234 -22.72 -9.29 -1.69
N LYS A 235 -23.02 -9.82 -2.88
CA LYS A 235 -24.34 -9.67 -3.51
C LYS A 235 -25.41 -10.48 -2.80
N ASN A 236 -26.61 -9.92 -2.69
CA ASN A 236 -27.77 -10.65 -2.19
C ASN A 236 -28.20 -11.72 -3.20
N PRO A 237 -28.57 -12.94 -2.76
CA PRO A 237 -29.11 -13.96 -3.65
C PRO A 237 -30.45 -13.52 -4.24
N GLY A 238 -30.82 -14.12 -5.38
CA GLY A 238 -32.09 -13.81 -6.06
C GLY A 238 -33.29 -13.93 -5.12
N GLY A 239 -34.17 -12.93 -5.14
CA GLY A 239 -35.35 -12.84 -4.26
C GLY A 239 -35.11 -12.19 -2.90
N VAL A 240 -33.87 -11.88 -2.52
CA VAL A 240 -33.55 -11.14 -1.28
C VAL A 240 -33.36 -9.67 -1.59
N THR A 241 -34.33 -8.85 -1.17
CA THR A 241 -34.23 -7.39 -1.30
C THR A 241 -33.27 -6.79 -0.27
N THR A 242 -32.76 -5.60 -0.55
CA THR A 242 -31.92 -4.83 0.40
C THR A 242 -32.66 -4.60 1.73
N GLN A 243 -33.98 -4.37 1.72
CA GLN A 243 -34.76 -4.23 2.95
C GLN A 243 -34.82 -5.54 3.76
N LEU A 244 -34.99 -6.69 3.09
CA LEU A 244 -35.00 -7.99 3.76
C LEU A 244 -33.63 -8.31 4.35
N GLN A 245 -32.56 -8.02 3.61
CA GLN A 245 -31.19 -8.18 4.06
C GLN A 245 -30.87 -7.31 5.29
N SER A 246 -31.29 -6.04 5.27
CA SER A 246 -31.15 -5.13 6.41
C SER A 246 -31.87 -5.65 7.65
N LYS A 247 -33.13 -6.12 7.53
CA LYS A 247 -33.87 -6.73 8.65
C LYS A 247 -33.20 -7.99 9.20
N ARG A 248 -32.64 -8.83 8.32
CA ARG A 248 -31.89 -10.03 8.70
C ARG A 248 -30.64 -9.67 9.51
N LEU A 249 -29.85 -8.72 9.02
CA LEU A 249 -28.66 -8.25 9.72
C LEU A 249 -28.98 -7.60 11.06
N ASN A 250 -30.00 -6.74 11.13
CA ASN A 250 -30.44 -6.13 12.39
C ASN A 250 -30.86 -7.19 13.43
N SER A 251 -31.45 -8.31 12.98
CA SER A 251 -31.76 -9.43 13.87
C SER A 251 -30.49 -10.12 14.40
N ILE A 252 -29.50 -10.35 13.53
CA ILE A 252 -28.20 -10.93 13.93
C ILE A 252 -27.47 -10.01 14.92
N VAL A 253 -27.42 -8.71 14.62
CA VAL A 253 -26.82 -7.69 15.50
C VAL A 253 -27.50 -7.71 16.86
N ARG A 254 -28.83 -7.66 16.92
CA ARG A 254 -29.59 -7.73 18.18
C ARG A 254 -29.31 -9.00 18.98
N LEU A 255 -29.20 -10.16 18.31
CA LEU A 255 -28.84 -11.42 18.99
C LEU A 255 -27.42 -11.38 19.55
N ASN A 256 -26.47 -10.82 18.80
CA ASN A 256 -25.09 -10.64 19.25
C ASN A 256 -25.02 -9.65 20.42
N GLU A 257 -25.78 -8.55 20.42
CA GLU A 257 -25.86 -7.62 21.55
C GLU A 257 -26.38 -8.30 22.82
N LEU A 258 -27.42 -9.14 22.70
CA LEU A 258 -27.92 -9.93 23.83
C LEU A 258 -26.87 -10.90 24.37
N ARG A 259 -26.09 -11.51 23.49
CA ARG A 259 -24.99 -12.41 23.87
C ARG A 259 -23.84 -11.63 24.52
N PHE A 260 -23.48 -10.47 23.98
CA PHE A 260 -22.46 -9.59 24.54
C PHE A 260 -22.82 -9.16 25.96
N LYS A 261 -24.07 -8.75 26.21
CA LYS A 261 -24.55 -8.40 27.57
C LYS A 261 -24.37 -9.54 28.60
N LYS A 262 -24.30 -10.80 28.16
CA LYS A 262 -24.08 -11.96 29.03
C LYS A 262 -22.61 -12.34 29.18
N GLN A 263 -21.85 -12.26 28.09
CA GLN A 263 -20.48 -12.80 28.02
C GLN A 263 -19.41 -11.72 28.24
N MET A 264 -19.72 -10.46 27.91
CA MET A 264 -18.79 -9.32 27.90
C MET A 264 -17.53 -9.58 27.08
N ASP A 265 -17.63 -10.48 26.08
CA ASP A 265 -16.53 -10.83 25.18
C ASP A 265 -16.42 -9.76 24.06
N PRO A 266 -15.31 -9.01 24.00
CA PRO A 266 -15.09 -7.99 22.97
C PRO A 266 -15.14 -8.53 21.53
N GLU A 267 -14.86 -9.81 21.30
CA GLU A 267 -14.93 -10.42 19.96
C GLU A 267 -16.36 -10.33 19.38
N ILE A 268 -17.40 -10.38 20.23
CA ILE A 268 -18.79 -10.27 19.79
C ILE A 268 -19.08 -8.90 19.19
N GLN A 269 -18.55 -7.83 19.79
CA GLN A 269 -18.72 -6.47 19.27
C GLN A 269 -17.95 -6.29 17.95
N GLN A 270 -16.77 -6.89 17.82
CA GLN A 270 -16.02 -6.89 16.56
C GLN A 270 -16.80 -7.58 15.44
N ARG A 271 -17.48 -8.70 15.74
CA ARG A 271 -18.35 -9.39 14.78
C ARG A 271 -19.55 -8.53 14.36
N ILE A 272 -20.16 -7.81 15.29
CA ILE A 272 -21.23 -6.85 14.98
C ILE A 272 -20.73 -5.80 13.98
N ALA A 273 -19.61 -5.14 14.28
CA ALA A 273 -19.03 -4.12 13.40
C ALA A 273 -18.67 -4.68 12.01
N ALA A 274 -18.18 -5.92 11.94
CA ALA A 274 -17.89 -6.58 10.67
C ALA A 274 -19.16 -6.81 9.83
N TYR A 275 -20.28 -7.20 10.44
CA TYR A 275 -21.56 -7.37 9.73
C TYR A 275 -22.10 -6.03 9.19
N GLU A 276 -22.03 -4.97 9.98
CA GLU A 276 -22.44 -3.63 9.57
C GLU A 276 -21.55 -3.08 8.45
N MET A 277 -20.24 -3.33 8.54
CA MET A 277 -19.31 -2.97 7.47
C MET A 277 -19.67 -3.70 6.17
N ALA A 278 -19.84 -5.02 6.23
CA ALA A 278 -20.21 -5.82 5.07
C ALA A 278 -21.50 -5.32 4.42
N PHE A 279 -22.50 -4.92 5.21
CA PHE A 279 -23.75 -4.34 4.70
C PHE A 279 -23.54 -3.03 3.96
N ARG A 280 -22.80 -2.08 4.55
CA ARG A 280 -22.49 -0.79 3.90
C ARG A 280 -21.71 -0.98 2.60
N MET A 281 -20.80 -1.94 2.59
CA MET A 281 -20.06 -2.32 1.38
C MET A 281 -20.97 -2.84 0.27
N GLN A 282 -22.10 -3.50 0.57
CA GLN A 282 -23.04 -3.97 -0.47
C GLN A 282 -23.58 -2.81 -1.33
N VAL A 283 -23.66 -1.61 -0.75
CA VAL A 283 -24.13 -0.41 -1.44
C VAL A 283 -22.97 0.35 -2.08
N ALA A 284 -21.84 0.50 -1.39
CA ALA A 284 -20.73 1.32 -1.85
C ALA A 284 -19.81 0.63 -2.88
N ALA A 285 -19.64 -0.69 -2.80
CA ALA A 285 -18.73 -1.41 -3.68
C ALA A 285 -19.12 -1.33 -5.16
N PRO A 286 -20.41 -1.47 -5.56
CA PRO A 286 -20.81 -1.30 -6.96
C PRO A 286 -20.42 0.05 -7.57
N GLU A 287 -20.59 1.15 -6.84
CA GLU A 287 -20.22 2.50 -7.28
C GLU A 287 -18.69 2.64 -7.42
N LEU A 288 -17.92 2.04 -6.51
CA LEU A 288 -16.46 2.06 -6.58
C LEU A 288 -15.93 1.47 -7.90
N LEU A 289 -16.62 0.46 -8.43
CA LEU A 289 -16.22 -0.33 -9.59
C LEU A 289 -16.89 0.10 -10.90
N ASP A 290 -17.89 0.98 -10.82
CA ASP A 290 -18.50 1.56 -12.01
C ASP A 290 -17.63 2.72 -12.52
N PHE A 291 -16.99 2.51 -13.67
CA PHE A 291 -16.12 3.48 -14.31
C PHE A 291 -16.82 4.31 -15.40
N LYS A 292 -18.15 4.24 -15.53
CA LYS A 292 -18.88 5.01 -16.55
C LYS A 292 -18.68 6.52 -16.45
N ASP A 293 -18.44 7.02 -15.24
CA ASP A 293 -18.20 8.44 -14.99
C ASP A 293 -16.72 8.84 -15.18
N GLU A 294 -15.82 7.88 -15.42
CA GLU A 294 -14.41 8.16 -15.71
C GLU A 294 -14.23 8.56 -17.18
N SER A 295 -13.40 9.57 -17.41
CA SER A 295 -13.15 10.04 -18.78
C SER A 295 -12.45 8.96 -19.61
N ARG A 296 -12.71 8.93 -20.92
CA ARG A 296 -12.02 8.01 -21.85
C ARG A 296 -10.49 8.19 -21.78
N THR A 297 -10.02 9.43 -21.64
CA THR A 297 -8.61 9.76 -21.49
C THR A 297 -8.02 9.13 -20.22
N THR A 298 -8.73 9.21 -19.10
CA THR A 298 -8.31 8.58 -17.83
C THR A 298 -8.21 7.07 -18.00
N LEU A 299 -9.24 6.41 -18.55
CA LEU A 299 -9.22 4.96 -18.77
C LEU A 299 -8.05 4.52 -19.66
N GLN A 300 -7.76 5.31 -20.70
CA GLN A 300 -6.62 5.10 -21.60
C GLN A 300 -5.28 5.31 -20.91
N GLN A 301 -5.14 6.34 -20.07
CA GLN A 301 -3.93 6.60 -19.30
C GLN A 301 -3.61 5.45 -18.36
N TYR A 302 -4.60 4.91 -17.65
CA TYR A 302 -4.42 3.73 -16.78
C TYR A 302 -4.20 2.43 -17.55
N GLY A 303 -4.43 2.38 -18.87
CA GLY A 303 -4.27 1.17 -19.67
C GLY A 303 -5.39 0.14 -19.48
N ILE A 304 -6.59 0.59 -19.11
CA ILE A 304 -7.73 -0.29 -18.87
C ILE A 304 -8.24 -0.94 -20.17
N ASP A 305 -8.01 -0.30 -21.30
CA ASP A 305 -8.37 -0.78 -22.64
C ASP A 305 -7.31 -1.67 -23.30
N ASP A 306 -6.18 -1.91 -22.63
CA ASP A 306 -5.08 -2.73 -23.11
C ASP A 306 -5.03 -4.06 -22.35
N GLU A 307 -5.07 -5.19 -23.07
CA GLU A 307 -5.15 -6.53 -22.44
C GLU A 307 -3.99 -6.79 -21.47
N THR A 308 -2.79 -6.31 -21.81
CA THR A 308 -1.57 -6.51 -21.02
C THR A 308 -1.63 -5.75 -19.69
N SER A 309 -2.05 -4.49 -19.72
CA SER A 309 -2.01 -3.58 -18.56
C SER A 309 -3.34 -3.44 -17.82
N SER A 310 -4.47 -3.91 -18.38
CA SER A 310 -5.81 -3.66 -17.84
C SER A 310 -6.00 -4.10 -16.40
N ALA A 311 -5.46 -5.26 -16.02
CA ALA A 311 -5.63 -5.81 -14.68
C ALA A 311 -4.95 -4.94 -13.61
N PHE A 312 -3.71 -4.50 -13.88
CA PHE A 312 -2.94 -3.65 -12.98
C PHE A 312 -3.43 -2.20 -13.01
N GLY A 313 -3.73 -1.68 -14.20
CA GLY A 313 -4.32 -0.36 -14.42
C GLY A 313 -5.65 -0.18 -13.70
N THR A 314 -6.53 -1.18 -13.77
CA THR A 314 -7.80 -1.21 -13.02
C THR A 314 -7.56 -1.13 -11.52
N ASN A 315 -6.59 -1.89 -10.99
CA ASN A 315 -6.25 -1.82 -9.57
C ASN A 315 -5.73 -0.44 -9.17
N CYS A 316 -4.90 0.19 -10.00
CA CYS A 316 -4.42 1.55 -9.74
C CYS A 316 -5.55 2.57 -9.72
N LEU A 317 -6.48 2.51 -10.68
CA LEU A 317 -7.65 3.38 -10.71
C LEU A 317 -8.55 3.18 -9.48
N LEU A 318 -8.76 1.92 -9.08
CA LEU A 318 -9.50 1.61 -7.85
C LEU A 318 -8.79 2.15 -6.60
N ALA A 319 -7.45 2.09 -6.56
CA ALA A 319 -6.68 2.64 -5.44
C ALA A 319 -6.90 4.14 -5.30
N ARG A 320 -6.86 4.90 -6.41
CA ARG A 320 -7.19 6.33 -6.42
C ARG A 320 -8.60 6.57 -5.90
N ARG A 321 -9.59 5.84 -6.41
CA ARG A 321 -11.00 5.97 -5.99
C ARG A 321 -11.24 5.59 -4.52
N MET A 322 -10.42 4.70 -3.95
CA MET A 322 -10.48 4.30 -2.54
C MET A 322 -9.91 5.37 -1.61
N VAL A 323 -8.77 5.98 -1.96
CA VAL A 323 -8.20 7.06 -1.14
C VAL A 323 -9.08 8.32 -1.18
N GLU A 324 -9.75 8.61 -2.32
CA GLU A 324 -10.82 9.63 -2.41
C GLU A 324 -11.97 9.37 -1.43
N ARG A 325 -12.18 8.10 -1.04
CA ARG A 325 -13.25 7.66 -0.12
C ARG A 325 -12.74 7.38 1.29
N GLY A 326 -11.52 7.79 1.62
CA GLY A 326 -10.96 7.73 2.98
C GLY A 326 -10.43 6.35 3.40
N VAL A 327 -10.08 5.46 2.45
CA VAL A 327 -9.38 4.21 2.76
C VAL A 327 -7.93 4.51 3.11
N ARG A 328 -7.52 4.15 4.33
CA ARG A 328 -6.19 4.47 4.89
C ARG A 328 -5.03 3.77 4.21
N PHE A 329 -5.18 2.48 3.90
CA PHE A 329 -4.10 1.69 3.34
C PHE A 329 -4.63 0.82 2.21
N VAL A 330 -4.12 1.06 1.00
CA VAL A 330 -4.43 0.28 -0.18
C VAL A 330 -3.15 -0.38 -0.65
N GLN A 331 -3.14 -1.71 -0.72
CA GLN A 331 -1.96 -2.45 -1.15
C GLN A 331 -2.24 -3.28 -2.39
N LEU A 332 -1.41 -3.08 -3.42
CA LEU A 332 -1.52 -3.76 -4.70
C LEU A 332 -0.34 -4.72 -4.82
N TYR A 333 -0.63 -6.00 -4.97
CA TYR A 333 0.40 -7.01 -5.21
C TYR A 333 0.43 -7.38 -6.69
N HIS A 334 1.61 -7.32 -7.29
CA HIS A 334 1.89 -7.92 -8.59
C HIS A 334 3.12 -8.82 -8.46
N TYR A 335 2.92 -10.13 -8.66
CA TYR A 335 3.84 -11.15 -8.14
C TYR A 335 4.53 -11.97 -9.24
N THR A 336 5.14 -11.31 -10.20
CA THR A 336 5.75 -11.98 -11.37
C THR A 336 7.18 -11.51 -11.66
N TRP A 337 7.78 -10.73 -10.76
CA TRP A 337 9.10 -10.10 -10.94
C TRP A 337 10.29 -11.03 -10.67
N ASP A 338 10.04 -12.31 -10.37
CA ASP A 338 11.08 -13.28 -9.97
C ASP A 338 11.93 -13.80 -11.15
N ASP A 339 12.76 -12.91 -11.68
CA ASP A 339 13.45 -13.06 -12.97
C ASP A 339 14.83 -13.74 -12.85
N HIS A 340 14.81 -14.97 -12.35
CA HIS A 340 15.95 -15.90 -12.27
C HIS A 340 16.49 -16.37 -13.64
N ALA A 341 15.67 -16.25 -14.69
CA ALA A 341 16.04 -16.60 -16.07
C ALA A 341 15.16 -15.84 -17.06
N ALA A 342 15.66 -15.65 -18.28
CA ALA A 342 15.01 -14.87 -19.34
C ALA A 342 14.67 -13.43 -18.90
N LEU A 343 15.55 -12.80 -18.11
CA LEU A 343 15.32 -11.50 -17.46
C LEU A 343 14.85 -10.44 -18.46
N ASN A 344 15.52 -10.30 -19.60
CA ASN A 344 15.15 -9.28 -20.59
C ASN A 344 13.71 -9.41 -21.08
N LYS A 345 13.22 -10.65 -21.28
CA LYS A 345 11.86 -10.91 -21.74
C LYS A 345 10.86 -10.68 -20.61
N LYS A 346 11.05 -11.35 -19.48
CA LYS A 346 10.10 -11.31 -18.37
C LYS A 346 10.01 -9.95 -17.70
N LEU A 347 11.15 -9.25 -17.54
CA LEU A 347 11.16 -7.90 -17.02
C LEU A 347 10.36 -6.95 -17.92
N LYS A 348 10.47 -7.09 -19.25
CA LYS A 348 9.67 -6.31 -20.20
C LYS A 348 8.19 -6.60 -20.06
N GLU A 349 7.80 -7.88 -19.97
CA GLU A 349 6.41 -8.28 -19.73
C GLU A 349 5.87 -7.67 -18.44
N ASN A 350 6.64 -7.75 -17.33
CA ASN A 350 6.28 -7.13 -16.05
C ASN A 350 6.14 -5.61 -16.14
N CYS A 351 7.06 -4.93 -16.83
CA CYS A 351 6.98 -3.49 -17.02
C CYS A 351 5.77 -3.11 -17.87
N ASP A 352 5.50 -3.81 -18.98
CA ASP A 352 4.34 -3.55 -19.85
C ASP A 352 3.02 -3.71 -19.12
N MET A 353 2.92 -4.68 -18.21
CA MET A 353 1.73 -4.87 -17.39
C MET A 353 1.52 -3.74 -16.38
N THR A 354 2.57 -3.10 -15.88
CA THR A 354 2.50 -2.29 -14.63
C THR A 354 2.75 -0.80 -14.84
N GLN A 355 3.76 -0.44 -15.64
CA GLN A 355 4.35 0.91 -15.64
C GLN A 355 3.37 2.00 -16.04
N LYS A 356 2.45 1.69 -16.96
CA LYS A 356 1.38 2.59 -17.40
C LYS A 356 0.41 2.94 -16.26
N GLY A 357 -0.02 1.93 -15.49
CA GLY A 357 -0.89 2.13 -14.33
C GLY A 357 -0.21 2.92 -13.20
N VAL A 358 1.08 2.66 -12.95
CA VAL A 358 1.88 3.41 -11.95
C VAL A 358 1.98 4.89 -12.33
N GLY A 359 2.41 5.20 -13.56
CA GLY A 359 2.55 6.58 -14.02
C GLY A 359 1.22 7.33 -14.06
N ALA A 360 0.15 6.67 -14.49
CA ALA A 360 -1.20 7.25 -14.48
C ALA A 360 -1.68 7.56 -13.06
N LEU A 361 -1.46 6.64 -12.09
CA LEU A 361 -1.85 6.85 -10.70
C LEU A 361 -1.18 8.09 -10.09
N ILE A 362 0.14 8.21 -10.23
CA ILE A 362 0.89 9.34 -9.66
C ILE A 362 0.40 10.66 -10.26
N ASN A 363 0.24 10.71 -11.58
CA ASN A 363 -0.22 11.91 -12.27
C ASN A 363 -1.67 12.27 -11.94
N ASP A 364 -2.57 11.29 -11.86
CA ASP A 364 -3.99 11.51 -11.54
C ASP A 364 -4.15 11.97 -10.08
N LEU A 365 -3.38 11.42 -9.13
CA LEU A 365 -3.36 11.90 -7.75
C LEU A 365 -2.87 13.35 -7.65
N ASP A 366 -1.81 13.70 -8.39
CA ASP A 366 -1.23 15.05 -8.40
C ASP A 366 -2.21 16.06 -9.02
N GLN A 367 -2.82 15.73 -10.17
CA GLN A 367 -3.82 16.58 -10.83
C GLN A 367 -5.06 16.84 -9.97
N ARG A 368 -5.40 15.91 -9.08
CA ARG A 368 -6.53 16.03 -8.14
C ARG A 368 -6.15 16.70 -6.82
N GLY A 369 -4.88 17.05 -6.61
CA GLY A 369 -4.38 17.56 -5.33
C GLY A 369 -4.38 16.51 -4.21
N LEU A 370 -4.48 15.22 -4.54
CA LEU A 370 -4.48 14.11 -3.59
C LEU A 370 -3.08 13.60 -3.26
N LEU A 371 -2.08 13.88 -4.12
CA LEU A 371 -0.71 13.41 -3.93
C LEU A 371 -0.09 13.98 -2.64
N ASP A 372 -0.40 15.22 -2.29
CA ASP A 372 0.12 15.83 -1.06
C ASP A 372 -0.41 15.15 0.21
N GLU A 373 -1.60 14.53 0.13
CA GLU A 373 -2.23 13.82 1.25
C GLU A 373 -2.11 12.28 1.15
N THR A 374 -1.51 11.74 0.09
CA THR A 374 -1.40 10.30 -0.15
C THR A 374 0.05 9.90 -0.38
N LEU A 375 0.58 9.07 0.50
CA LEU A 375 1.90 8.47 0.30
C LEU A 375 1.79 7.31 -0.69
N VAL A 376 2.48 7.39 -1.82
CA VAL A 376 2.60 6.29 -2.78
C VAL A 376 3.99 5.68 -2.65
N VAL A 377 4.03 4.35 -2.44
CA VAL A 377 5.26 3.58 -2.35
C VAL A 377 5.27 2.53 -3.44
N TRP A 378 6.38 2.38 -4.15
CA TRP A 378 6.60 1.34 -5.15
C TRP A 378 7.89 0.60 -4.84
N GLY A 379 7.85 -0.73 -4.86
CA GLY A 379 9.03 -1.57 -4.62
C GLY A 379 8.69 -3.04 -4.36
N GLY A 380 9.72 -3.84 -4.10
CA GLY A 380 9.63 -5.26 -3.76
C GLY A 380 10.23 -5.56 -2.37
N GLU A 381 10.48 -6.84 -2.09
CA GLU A 381 10.99 -7.34 -0.81
C GLU A 381 12.52 -7.28 -0.66
N PHE A 382 13.25 -7.26 -1.78
CA PHE A 382 14.70 -7.17 -1.88
C PHE A 382 15.10 -6.81 -3.34
N GLY A 383 16.39 -6.89 -3.68
CA GLY A 383 16.92 -6.59 -5.03
C GLY A 383 17.41 -7.78 -5.82
N ARG A 384 18.15 -7.50 -6.88
CA ARG A 384 18.77 -8.50 -7.76
C ARG A 384 20.28 -8.37 -7.82
N THR A 385 20.95 -9.51 -7.92
CA THR A 385 22.42 -9.57 -7.91
C THR A 385 23.01 -8.90 -9.16
N PRO A 386 24.23 -8.33 -9.07
CA PRO A 386 24.94 -7.83 -10.25
C PRO A 386 25.47 -8.94 -11.16
N MET A 387 25.54 -10.17 -10.66
CA MET A 387 25.93 -11.36 -11.41
C MET A 387 24.72 -12.14 -11.93
N ASN A 388 24.98 -13.02 -12.89
CA ASN A 388 24.01 -14.01 -13.35
C ASN A 388 23.80 -15.14 -12.35
N GLU A 389 22.58 -15.68 -12.26
CA GLU A 389 22.31 -16.86 -11.42
C GLU A 389 22.92 -18.11 -12.04
N VAL A 390 23.90 -18.71 -11.34
CA VAL A 390 24.62 -19.88 -11.86
C VAL A 390 23.82 -21.18 -11.72
N ARG A 391 22.95 -21.29 -10.70
CA ARG A 391 22.22 -22.53 -10.36
C ARG A 391 21.34 -23.06 -11.50
N ARG A 392 20.90 -22.18 -12.41
CA ARG A 392 20.03 -22.53 -13.54
C ARG A 392 20.77 -22.77 -14.86
N GLY A 393 22.10 -22.74 -14.82
CA GLY A 393 22.96 -22.83 -16.00
C GLY A 393 23.08 -21.48 -16.73
N ILE A 394 24.28 -21.20 -17.24
CA ILE A 394 24.56 -19.98 -17.99
C ILE A 394 24.27 -20.26 -19.47
N ASN A 395 23.06 -19.90 -19.90
CA ASN A 395 22.65 -19.98 -21.30
C ASN A 395 22.51 -18.57 -21.88
N ALA A 396 23.27 -18.30 -22.95
CA ALA A 396 23.22 -17.01 -23.62
C ALA A 396 21.79 -16.65 -24.05
N GLY A 397 21.32 -15.47 -23.70
CA GLY A 397 19.96 -14.98 -24.00
C GLY A 397 18.87 -15.48 -23.03
N ASN A 398 19.22 -16.32 -22.06
CA ASN A 398 18.31 -16.81 -21.02
C ASN A 398 18.80 -16.46 -19.60
N GLU A 399 19.74 -15.52 -19.49
CA GLU A 399 20.30 -15.08 -18.21
C GLU A 399 19.23 -14.45 -17.32
N GLY A 400 19.44 -14.58 -16.01
CA GLY A 400 18.70 -13.87 -14.99
C GLY A 400 19.58 -13.62 -13.76
N ARG A 401 18.99 -12.99 -12.75
CA ARG A 401 19.70 -12.56 -11.53
C ARG A 401 19.14 -13.29 -10.31
N ASP A 402 20.02 -13.62 -9.38
CA ASP A 402 19.63 -14.23 -8.12
C ASP A 402 19.09 -13.17 -7.14
N HIS A 403 18.58 -13.61 -5.99
CA HIS A 403 18.08 -12.74 -4.92
C HIS A 403 19.21 -11.94 -4.28
N HIS A 404 18.97 -10.67 -3.98
CA HIS A 404 19.99 -9.78 -3.42
C HIS A 404 19.45 -8.94 -2.26
N PRO A 405 19.72 -9.34 -1.01
CA PRO A 405 19.19 -8.64 0.16
C PRO A 405 19.96 -7.33 0.46
N PHE A 406 21.16 -7.15 -0.10
CA PHE A 406 22.08 -6.10 0.34
C PHE A 406 21.82 -4.73 -0.29
N ALA A 407 21.19 -4.65 -1.45
CA ALA A 407 20.90 -3.37 -2.10
C ALA A 407 19.70 -3.48 -3.06
N PHE A 408 18.75 -2.56 -2.95
CA PHE A 408 17.65 -2.40 -3.90
C PHE A 408 17.06 -1.00 -3.88
N THR A 409 16.28 -0.70 -4.91
CA THR A 409 15.64 0.60 -5.09
C THR A 409 14.16 0.54 -4.74
N MET A 410 13.69 1.54 -4.00
CA MET A 410 12.27 1.84 -3.81
C MET A 410 11.97 3.27 -4.27
N LEU A 411 10.76 3.49 -4.80
CA LEU A 411 10.27 4.82 -5.15
C LEU A 411 9.20 5.23 -4.13
N MET A 412 9.28 6.48 -3.68
CA MET A 412 8.32 7.07 -2.76
C MET A 412 7.88 8.44 -3.30
N THR A 413 6.62 8.81 -3.13
CA THR A 413 6.11 10.14 -3.52
C THR A 413 4.87 10.51 -2.72
N GLY A 414 4.58 11.80 -2.62
CA GLY A 414 3.44 12.32 -1.89
C GLY A 414 3.60 12.23 -0.37
N GLY A 415 2.58 12.69 0.36
CA GLY A 415 2.53 12.53 1.82
C GLY A 415 3.70 13.14 2.60
N GLY A 416 4.29 14.23 2.09
CA GLY A 416 5.43 14.93 2.70
C GLY A 416 6.81 14.37 2.37
N ILE A 417 6.91 13.46 1.39
CA ILE A 417 8.19 13.02 0.81
C ILE A 417 8.74 14.08 -0.16
N LYS A 418 10.07 14.32 -0.13
CA LYS A 418 10.75 15.22 -1.07
C LYS A 418 10.51 14.79 -2.51
N ARG A 419 10.21 15.77 -3.36
CA ARG A 419 10.05 15.60 -4.80
C ARG A 419 11.40 15.78 -5.49
N ASP A 420 11.60 15.13 -6.64
CA ASP A 420 12.83 15.18 -7.44
C ASP A 420 14.10 14.96 -6.60
N PHE A 421 14.14 13.84 -5.85
CA PHE A 421 15.21 13.58 -4.90
C PHE A 421 15.75 12.15 -4.98
N VAL A 422 17.07 11.99 -5.00
CA VAL A 422 17.73 10.67 -4.94
C VAL A 422 18.40 10.53 -3.58
N TYR A 423 18.09 9.45 -2.87
CA TYR A 423 18.65 9.16 -1.56
C TYR A 423 19.49 7.88 -1.57
N GLY A 424 20.72 8.00 -1.10
CA GLY A 424 21.69 6.92 -0.99
C GLY A 424 22.32 6.49 -2.30
N LYS A 425 23.39 5.69 -2.17
CA LYS A 425 24.21 5.23 -3.29
C LYS A 425 24.73 3.82 -3.03
N THR A 426 24.86 3.04 -4.10
CA THR A 426 25.49 1.71 -4.10
C THR A 426 26.83 1.75 -4.83
N ASP A 427 27.70 0.77 -4.56
CA ASP A 427 29.01 0.62 -5.20
C ASP A 427 28.94 0.51 -6.73
N ASP A 428 30.10 0.46 -7.39
CA ASP A 428 30.21 0.53 -8.86
C ASP A 428 29.52 -0.62 -9.60
N ILE A 429 29.20 -1.73 -8.94
CA ILE A 429 28.40 -2.82 -9.52
C ILE A 429 27.00 -2.92 -8.92
N GLY A 430 26.68 -2.10 -7.91
CA GLY A 430 25.40 -2.11 -7.20
C GLY A 430 25.25 -3.27 -6.22
N TYR A 431 26.35 -3.77 -5.65
CA TYR A 431 26.33 -4.88 -4.69
C TYR A 431 25.99 -4.41 -3.28
N SER A 432 26.66 -3.37 -2.77
CA SER A 432 26.44 -2.85 -1.41
C SER A 432 26.16 -1.34 -1.40
N PRO A 433 25.36 -0.86 -0.43
CA PRO A 433 25.22 0.56 -0.14
C PRO A 433 26.57 1.14 0.33
N ILE A 434 26.97 2.27 -0.26
CA ILE A 434 28.18 3.02 0.12
C ILE A 434 27.84 4.40 0.70
N GLU A 435 26.58 4.83 0.58
CA GLU A 435 26.08 6.08 1.13
C GLU A 435 24.64 5.89 1.61
N ASN A 436 24.36 6.36 2.83
CA ASN A 436 23.04 6.36 3.47
C ASN A 436 22.30 5.01 3.35
N PRO A 437 22.82 3.90 3.91
CA PRO A 437 22.11 2.63 3.91
C PRO A 437 20.74 2.77 4.60
N VAL A 438 19.70 2.18 3.99
CA VAL A 438 18.33 2.24 4.49
C VAL A 438 17.85 0.82 4.76
N HIS A 439 17.55 0.50 6.01
CA HIS A 439 16.97 -0.80 6.32
C HIS A 439 15.46 -0.80 6.03
N VAL A 440 14.88 -1.97 5.71
CA VAL A 440 13.42 -2.11 5.50
C VAL A 440 12.59 -1.56 6.66
N HIS A 441 13.07 -1.70 7.90
CA HIS A 441 12.39 -1.11 9.06
C HIS A 441 12.36 0.42 9.05
N ASP A 442 13.35 1.07 8.45
CA ASP A 442 13.39 2.53 8.33
C ASP A 442 12.31 3.03 7.35
N ILE A 443 12.06 2.27 6.28
CA ILE A 443 10.94 2.52 5.36
C ILE A 443 9.60 2.42 6.11
N GLN A 444 9.40 1.34 6.88
CA GLN A 444 8.17 1.14 7.67
C GLN A 444 7.97 2.25 8.72
N ALA A 445 9.02 2.62 9.45
CA ALA A 445 8.99 3.71 10.43
C ALA A 445 8.66 5.05 9.76
N THR A 446 9.25 5.32 8.60
CA THR A 446 9.00 6.55 7.83
C THR A 446 7.57 6.63 7.33
N MET A 447 7.01 5.52 6.83
CA MET A 447 5.60 5.47 6.40
C MET A 447 4.64 5.78 7.56
N LEU A 448 4.86 5.19 8.73
CA LEU A 448 4.09 5.48 9.94
C LEU A 448 4.24 6.95 10.36
N HIS A 449 5.45 7.48 10.29
CA HIS A 449 5.72 8.88 10.61
C HIS A 449 4.96 9.83 9.68
N CYS A 450 4.93 9.59 8.37
CA CYS A 450 4.16 10.41 7.43
C CYS A 450 2.67 10.43 7.79
N LEU A 451 2.12 9.36 8.37
CA LEU A 451 0.74 9.28 8.82
C LEU A 451 0.50 9.86 10.24
N GLY A 452 1.52 10.49 10.84
CA GLY A 452 1.41 11.06 12.18
C GLY A 452 1.54 10.04 13.31
N LEU A 453 2.02 8.82 13.02
CA LEU A 453 2.22 7.78 14.03
C LEU A 453 3.69 7.69 14.43
N ASP A 454 3.94 7.89 15.72
CA ASP A 454 5.17 7.42 16.35
C ASP A 454 5.14 5.88 16.43
N HIS A 455 6.01 5.24 15.66
CA HIS A 455 6.09 3.77 15.58
C HIS A 455 6.57 3.13 16.88
N GLU A 456 7.26 3.88 17.75
CA GLU A 456 7.74 3.40 19.06
C GLU A 456 6.61 3.31 20.08
N GLN A 457 5.64 4.21 19.97
CA GLN A 457 4.46 4.24 20.83
C GLN A 457 3.34 3.30 20.34
N LEU A 458 3.39 2.88 19.07
CA LEU A 458 2.39 1.99 18.48
C LEU A 458 2.55 0.55 19.00
N THR A 459 1.92 0.29 20.15
CA THR A 459 2.04 -0.95 20.91
C THR A 459 0.69 -1.64 21.13
N TYR A 460 0.71 -2.96 21.33
CA TYR A 460 -0.47 -3.75 21.67
C TYR A 460 -0.16 -4.80 22.74
N HIS A 461 -0.96 -4.83 23.81
CA HIS A 461 -0.80 -5.79 24.89
C HIS A 461 -1.31 -7.17 24.48
N TYR A 462 -0.41 -8.15 24.39
CA TYR A 462 -0.74 -9.52 24.01
C TYR A 462 0.09 -10.52 24.83
N ARG A 463 -0.55 -11.60 25.31
CA ARG A 463 0.12 -12.67 26.08
C ARG A 463 1.07 -12.18 27.20
N GLY A 464 0.69 -11.10 27.90
CA GLY A 464 1.44 -10.60 29.06
C GLY A 464 2.63 -9.70 28.72
N ARG A 465 2.80 -9.25 27.47
CA ARG A 465 3.77 -8.21 27.12
C ARG A 465 3.18 -7.18 26.15
N ASP A 466 3.74 -5.99 26.13
CA ASP A 466 3.44 -4.99 25.11
C ASP A 466 4.30 -5.27 23.87
N PHE A 467 3.65 -5.45 22.73
CA PHE A 467 4.30 -5.64 21.44
C PHE A 467 4.34 -4.31 20.71
N ARG A 468 5.54 -3.76 20.48
CA ARG A 468 5.73 -2.71 19.45
C ARG A 468 5.51 -3.34 18.07
N LEU A 469 4.66 -2.73 17.25
CA LEU A 469 4.24 -3.33 15.98
C LEU A 469 5.36 -3.34 14.93
N THR A 470 6.34 -2.43 15.03
CA THR A 470 7.58 -2.40 14.23
C THR A 470 8.74 -3.19 14.86
N ASP A 471 8.44 -4.12 15.76
CA ASP A 471 9.41 -4.91 16.55
C ASP A 471 10.39 -4.04 17.35
N VAL A 472 11.71 -4.17 17.23
CA VAL A 472 12.72 -3.40 18.01
C VAL A 472 13.68 -2.58 17.15
N ALA A 473 13.33 -2.35 15.88
CA ALA A 473 14.15 -1.59 14.94
C ALA A 473 13.34 -0.52 14.18
N GLY A 474 14.03 0.16 13.25
CA GLY A 474 13.50 1.24 12.41
C GLY A 474 13.83 2.63 12.93
N ASN A 475 14.31 3.49 12.05
CA ASN A 475 14.52 4.92 12.25
C ASN A 475 13.78 5.71 11.17
N VAL A 476 13.25 6.87 11.51
CA VAL A 476 12.59 7.75 10.54
C VAL A 476 13.65 8.40 9.64
N LEU A 477 13.46 8.31 8.33
CA LEU A 477 14.32 8.92 7.32
C LEU A 477 14.00 10.41 7.17
N HIS A 478 14.46 11.24 8.11
CA HIS A 478 14.19 12.68 8.07
C HIS A 478 14.73 13.38 6.83
N ASP A 479 15.82 12.86 6.24
CA ASP A 479 16.47 13.45 5.07
C ASP A 479 15.62 13.40 3.79
N ILE A 480 14.61 12.53 3.73
CA ILE A 480 13.68 12.44 2.59
C ILE A 480 12.34 13.14 2.84
N LEU A 481 12.16 13.81 3.98
CA LEU A 481 10.93 14.52 4.35
C LEU A 481 11.04 16.03 4.07
N THR A 482 9.91 16.69 3.75
CA THR A 482 9.86 18.12 3.40
C THR A 482 9.80 19.11 4.57
#